data_AF-A0A0R2CE87-F1
#
_entry.id   AF-A0A0R2CE87-F1
#
_cell.length_a   1.000
_cell.length_b   1.000
_cell.length_c   1.000
_cell.angle_alpha   90.00
_cell.angle_beta   90.00
_cell.angle_gamma   90.00
#
_symmetry.space_group_name_H-M   'P 1'
#
loop_
_entity.id
_entity.type
_entity.pdbx_description
1 polymer ?
#
loop_
_entity_poly.entity_id
_entity_poly.type
_entity_poly.pdbx_seq_one_letter_code
_entity_poly.pdbx_strand_id
1 'polypeptide(L)'
;MHSWRYITAVLREFWAHWVSYFVLINMVGVLLSLLVIPILRWLTRAVLVTGGVPYLTLTNAPQVALQHPAVTVGLLAIGISVLVLIYLQFAVLLIGVDRIHRHDGHGWRGLWQSVWGSLRHLRWTSLFFFAPYCLIVIPAAGLIVGSSLLAKVRVPIFITAWLLERPPLAALVGLLYIIMTYLAVRWLRVLPLAILGQQHLRAAARQSWRATRGHWWFYFVRATLLGVTVWAIAYVWSEAWIGIQQLCDSYAFAYPAAIVTMTLMVVGKVILGAMGSTACLLFLLEPRALTRPVLPRIQPHYRRGTLVTAGLVVTGALVGLVAFNAVYLKGAAADHPLTISHRGVDGNNGVQNTIPAMRRTAREHPDYIEIDVHETKDDQFVVLHDENLRTLAGINKTPKQLTLKQLQRIVVHEHGHHAHLASLDSYLAAADARGQKLIVEIKTTSHDSRGMLTRFIHRYAHTLIAHHDRVHSLNYHVVTTLRRRVPHLYVSFILPYALVLQQTDANAYTLEETTLDDSFVDGAHNHHQAVWAWTVNDADSMEQMLFIGADGIITDHLRMLQRTIRTHNDHPSYAERMQFFSNSLDDVAAQSEVD
;
A
#
# COMPACT_ATOMS: atom_id res chain seq x y z
N MET A 1 -19.41 9.04 -32.93
CA MET A 1 -20.27 8.30 -31.97
C MET A 1 -20.21 9.00 -30.62
N HIS A 2 -21.37 9.39 -30.06
CA HIS A 2 -21.46 10.04 -28.75
C HIS A 2 -20.83 9.14 -27.67
N SER A 3 -20.00 9.67 -26.77
CA SER A 3 -19.27 8.85 -25.77
C SER A 3 -20.20 7.96 -24.93
N TRP A 4 -21.42 8.43 -24.63
CA TRP A 4 -22.45 7.64 -23.95
C TRP A 4 -22.94 6.43 -24.76
N ARG A 5 -23.05 6.55 -26.10
CA ARG A 5 -23.39 5.40 -26.96
C ARG A 5 -22.28 4.35 -26.97
N TYR A 6 -21.02 4.78 -26.81
CA TYR A 6 -19.89 3.88 -26.68
C TYR A 6 -19.94 3.14 -25.34
N ILE A 7 -20.06 3.86 -24.22
CA ILE A 7 -20.12 3.28 -22.87
C ILE A 7 -21.29 2.28 -22.76
N THR A 8 -22.48 2.65 -23.23
CA THR A 8 -23.63 1.74 -23.22
C THR A 8 -23.45 0.50 -24.12
N ALA A 9 -22.68 0.60 -25.20
CA ALA A 9 -22.34 -0.57 -26.02
C ALA A 9 -21.34 -1.49 -25.30
N VAL A 10 -20.33 -0.91 -24.63
CA VAL A 10 -19.36 -1.66 -23.80
C VAL A 10 -20.07 -2.40 -22.66
N LEU A 11 -20.94 -1.73 -21.92
CA LEU A 11 -21.68 -2.36 -20.81
C LEU A 11 -22.62 -3.47 -21.31
N ARG A 12 -23.32 -3.23 -22.43
CA ARG A 12 -24.16 -4.27 -23.06
C ARG A 12 -23.35 -5.48 -23.54
N GLU A 13 -22.15 -5.24 -24.05
CA GLU A 13 -21.23 -6.30 -24.46
C GLU A 13 -20.79 -7.15 -23.26
N PHE A 14 -20.41 -6.50 -22.15
CA PHE A 14 -20.08 -7.21 -20.93
C PHE A 14 -21.24 -8.08 -20.45
N TRP A 15 -22.43 -7.51 -20.26
CA TRP A 15 -23.59 -8.26 -19.75
C TRP A 15 -24.06 -9.38 -20.68
N ALA A 16 -23.83 -9.28 -21.99
CA ALA A 16 -24.12 -10.37 -22.93
C ALA A 16 -23.20 -11.60 -22.74
N HIS A 17 -21.99 -11.40 -22.23
CA HIS A 17 -20.94 -12.44 -22.11
C HIS A 17 -20.26 -12.44 -20.74
N TRP A 18 -20.96 -11.97 -19.69
CA TRP A 18 -20.34 -11.59 -18.42
C TRP A 18 -19.62 -12.77 -17.74
N VAL A 19 -20.16 -13.99 -17.83
CA VAL A 19 -19.53 -15.19 -17.26
C VAL A 19 -18.15 -15.45 -17.88
N SER A 20 -18.02 -15.34 -19.20
CA SER A 20 -16.75 -15.58 -19.89
C SER A 20 -15.71 -14.52 -19.52
N TYR A 21 -16.10 -13.25 -19.46
CA TYR A 21 -15.22 -12.17 -19.05
C TYR A 21 -14.84 -12.29 -17.57
N PHE A 22 -15.81 -12.59 -16.70
CA PHE A 22 -15.62 -12.79 -15.27
C PHE A 22 -14.61 -13.92 -15.00
N VAL A 23 -14.79 -15.08 -15.63
CA VAL A 23 -13.87 -16.21 -15.48
C VAL A 23 -12.48 -15.85 -15.99
N LEU A 24 -12.36 -15.21 -17.15
CA LEU A 24 -11.05 -14.81 -17.70
C LEU A 24 -10.30 -13.88 -16.74
N ILE A 25 -10.96 -12.83 -16.25
CA ILE A 25 -10.33 -11.79 -15.42
C ILE A 25 -9.95 -12.36 -14.05
N ASN A 26 -10.90 -13.00 -13.37
CA ASN A 26 -10.68 -13.52 -12.02
C ASN A 26 -9.72 -14.72 -12.01
N MET A 27 -9.75 -15.58 -13.03
CA MET A 27 -8.78 -16.69 -13.12
C MET A 27 -7.34 -16.17 -13.25
N VAL A 28 -7.13 -15.09 -14.01
CA VAL A 28 -5.80 -14.46 -14.10
C VAL A 28 -5.41 -13.85 -12.76
N GLY A 29 -6.33 -13.16 -12.08
CA GLY A 29 -6.11 -12.61 -10.73
C GLY A 29 -5.70 -13.69 -9.72
N VAL A 30 -6.54 -14.72 -9.57
CA VAL A 30 -6.29 -15.86 -8.65
C VAL A 30 -4.98 -16.58 -8.95
N LEU A 31 -4.63 -16.78 -10.23
CA LEU A 31 -3.35 -17.39 -10.60
C LEU A 31 -2.16 -16.53 -10.16
N LEU A 32 -2.27 -15.21 -10.31
CA LEU A 32 -1.23 -14.29 -9.90
C LEU A 32 -1.06 -14.28 -8.37
N SER A 33 -2.17 -14.19 -7.62
CA SER A 33 -2.17 -14.15 -6.16
C SER A 33 -1.69 -15.47 -5.55
N LEU A 34 -2.27 -16.62 -5.94
CA LEU A 34 -1.98 -17.90 -5.27
C LEU A 34 -0.66 -18.55 -5.68
N LEU A 35 -0.11 -18.24 -6.87
CA LEU A 35 1.11 -18.89 -7.38
C LEU A 35 2.22 -17.88 -7.66
N VAL A 36 1.98 -16.89 -8.52
CA VAL A 36 3.06 -16.06 -9.05
C VAL A 36 3.68 -15.17 -7.96
N ILE A 37 2.85 -14.48 -7.18
CA ILE A 37 3.34 -13.56 -6.14
C ILE A 37 4.09 -14.32 -5.02
N PRO A 38 3.57 -15.42 -4.45
CA PRO A 38 4.30 -16.23 -3.46
C PRO A 38 5.64 -16.73 -3.98
N ILE A 39 5.71 -17.18 -5.24
CA ILE A 39 6.96 -17.61 -5.86
C ILE A 39 7.95 -16.45 -5.98
N LEU A 40 7.51 -15.27 -6.43
CA LEU A 40 8.37 -14.08 -6.52
C LEU A 40 8.88 -13.63 -5.15
N ARG A 41 8.04 -13.67 -4.12
CA ARG A 41 8.41 -13.35 -2.74
C ARG A 41 9.44 -14.35 -2.21
N TRP A 42 9.19 -15.64 -2.42
CA TRP A 42 10.11 -16.71 -2.04
C TRP A 42 11.46 -16.58 -2.75
N LEU A 43 11.47 -16.34 -4.06
CA LEU A 43 12.69 -16.11 -4.84
C LEU A 43 13.48 -14.90 -4.32
N THR A 44 12.78 -13.78 -4.06
CA THR A 44 13.41 -12.57 -3.52
C THR A 44 14.05 -12.85 -2.16
N ARG A 45 13.33 -13.53 -1.26
CA ARG A 45 13.87 -13.97 0.04
C ARG A 45 15.07 -14.89 -0.15
N ALA A 46 14.98 -15.89 -1.02
CA ALA A 46 16.06 -16.84 -1.27
C ALA A 46 17.35 -16.13 -1.73
N VAL A 47 17.24 -15.17 -2.65
CA VAL A 47 18.37 -14.36 -3.15
C VAL A 47 18.99 -13.53 -2.02
N LEU A 48 18.18 -12.87 -1.19
CA LEU A 48 18.69 -12.06 -0.08
C LEU A 48 19.36 -12.90 1.02
N VAL A 49 18.73 -14.00 1.44
CA VAL A 49 19.22 -14.88 2.51
C VAL A 49 20.52 -15.58 2.10
N THR A 50 20.56 -16.16 0.90
CA THR A 50 21.78 -16.81 0.38
C THR A 50 22.92 -15.82 0.16
N GLY A 51 22.58 -14.55 -0.12
CA GLY A 51 23.53 -13.46 -0.24
C GLY A 51 24.02 -12.86 1.07
N GLY A 52 23.48 -13.30 2.21
CA GLY A 52 23.79 -12.74 3.53
C GLY A 52 23.33 -11.29 3.70
N VAL A 53 22.30 -10.88 2.96
CA VAL A 53 21.73 -9.52 3.01
C VAL A 53 20.45 -9.57 3.87
N PRO A 54 20.51 -9.16 5.15
CA PRO A 54 19.37 -9.27 6.08
C PRO A 54 18.21 -8.33 5.71
N TYR A 55 18.51 -7.20 5.06
CA TYR A 55 17.49 -6.27 4.62
C TYR A 55 17.85 -5.53 3.32
N LEU A 56 16.81 -5.12 2.57
CA LEU A 56 16.95 -4.27 1.38
C LEU A 56 15.99 -3.07 1.46
N THR A 57 16.56 -1.87 1.49
CA THR A 57 15.88 -0.57 1.47
C THR A 57 16.48 0.33 0.37
N LEU A 58 15.81 1.42 0.03
CA LEU A 58 16.35 2.39 -0.94
C LEU A 58 17.68 3.00 -0.49
N THR A 59 17.90 3.11 0.82
CA THR A 59 19.11 3.69 1.41
C THR A 59 20.32 2.77 1.34
N ASN A 60 20.14 1.45 1.48
CA ASN A 60 21.25 0.50 1.42
C ASN A 60 21.41 -0.17 0.04
N ALA A 61 20.44 -0.03 -0.86
CA ALA A 61 20.48 -0.65 -2.19
C ALA A 61 21.77 -0.35 -2.99
N PRO A 62 22.33 0.88 -2.99
CA PRO A 62 23.61 1.13 -3.66
C PRO A 62 24.78 0.35 -3.04
N GLN A 63 24.79 0.20 -1.72
CA GLN A 63 25.82 -0.56 -1.01
C GLN A 63 25.69 -2.06 -1.32
N VAL A 64 24.47 -2.60 -1.28
CA VAL A 64 24.19 -4.00 -1.68
C VAL A 64 24.61 -4.24 -3.12
N ALA A 65 24.34 -3.28 -4.02
CA ALA A 65 24.72 -3.34 -5.42
C ALA A 65 26.24 -3.51 -5.63
N LEU A 66 27.03 -2.83 -4.81
CA LEU A 66 28.49 -2.84 -4.90
C LEU A 66 29.12 -4.02 -4.15
N GLN A 67 28.58 -4.39 -3.00
CA GLN A 67 29.17 -5.40 -2.11
C GLN A 67 28.68 -6.83 -2.37
N HIS A 68 27.48 -6.99 -2.95
CA HIS A 68 26.85 -8.28 -3.22
C HIS A 68 26.42 -8.39 -4.70
N PRO A 69 27.38 -8.54 -5.65
CA PRO A 69 27.05 -8.55 -7.08
C PRO A 69 26.13 -9.71 -7.48
N ALA A 70 26.26 -10.88 -6.85
CA ALA A 70 25.37 -12.03 -7.11
C ALA A 70 23.92 -11.74 -6.70
N VAL A 71 23.72 -11.12 -5.53
CA VAL A 71 22.40 -10.67 -5.05
C VAL A 71 21.80 -9.68 -6.04
N THR A 72 22.60 -8.72 -6.50
CA THR A 72 22.20 -7.69 -7.46
C THR A 72 21.73 -8.29 -8.78
N VAL A 73 22.49 -9.23 -9.34
CA VAL A 73 22.09 -9.95 -10.55
C VAL A 73 20.80 -10.74 -10.33
N GLY A 74 20.65 -11.41 -9.18
CA GLY A 74 19.43 -12.12 -8.81
C GLY A 74 18.20 -11.21 -8.73
N LEU A 75 18.32 -10.06 -8.05
CA LEU A 75 17.24 -9.08 -7.93
C LEU A 75 16.88 -8.45 -9.28
N LEU A 76 17.87 -8.16 -10.13
CA LEU A 76 17.62 -7.68 -11.49
C LEU A 76 16.90 -8.73 -12.36
N ALA A 77 17.28 -10.01 -12.23
CA ALA A 77 16.60 -11.11 -12.91
C ALA A 77 15.14 -11.26 -12.45
N ILE A 78 14.88 -11.11 -11.14
CA ILE A 78 13.52 -11.09 -10.60
C ILE A 78 12.74 -9.89 -11.15
N GLY A 79 13.32 -8.68 -11.15
CA GLY A 79 12.68 -7.49 -11.70
C GLY A 79 12.34 -7.62 -13.19
N ILE A 80 13.23 -8.21 -13.98
CA ILE A 80 12.97 -8.55 -15.39
C ILE A 80 11.84 -9.57 -15.50
N SER A 81 11.83 -10.58 -14.64
CA SER A 81 10.77 -11.60 -14.62
C SER A 81 9.40 -10.98 -14.30
N VAL A 82 9.34 -10.04 -13.35
CA VAL A 82 8.11 -9.27 -13.04
C VAL A 82 7.62 -8.50 -14.26
N LEU A 83 8.52 -7.80 -14.99
CA LEU A 83 8.14 -7.09 -16.22
C LEU A 83 7.60 -8.05 -17.29
N VAL A 84 8.20 -9.22 -17.47
CA VAL A 84 7.70 -10.24 -18.40
C VAL A 84 6.34 -10.77 -17.95
N LEU A 85 6.14 -11.01 -16.66
CA LEU A 85 4.87 -11.46 -16.09
C LEU A 85 3.75 -10.42 -16.27
N ILE A 86 4.04 -9.13 -16.07
CA ILE A 86 3.09 -8.04 -16.35
C ILE A 86 2.71 -8.04 -17.83
N TYR A 87 3.69 -8.17 -18.73
CA TYR A 87 3.42 -8.26 -20.17
C TYR A 87 2.53 -9.47 -20.50
N LEU A 88 2.82 -10.64 -19.91
CA LEU A 88 2.03 -11.86 -20.07
C LEU A 88 0.61 -11.73 -19.54
N GLN A 89 0.43 -11.08 -18.39
CA GLN A 89 -0.89 -10.78 -17.83
C GLN A 89 -1.72 -10.00 -18.84
N PHE A 90 -1.18 -8.89 -19.37
CA PHE A 90 -1.87 -8.12 -20.41
C PHE A 90 -2.08 -8.92 -21.69
N ALA A 91 -1.16 -9.80 -22.08
CA ALA A 91 -1.33 -10.64 -23.26
C ALA A 91 -2.50 -11.62 -23.11
N VAL A 92 -2.60 -12.33 -21.99
CA VAL A 92 -3.72 -13.24 -21.70
C VAL A 92 -5.05 -12.47 -21.69
N LEU A 93 -5.09 -11.32 -21.02
CA LEU A 93 -6.30 -10.51 -20.89
C LEU A 93 -6.73 -9.89 -22.24
N LEU A 94 -5.83 -9.27 -22.99
CA LEU A 94 -6.17 -8.64 -24.27
C LEU A 94 -6.56 -9.66 -25.34
N ILE A 95 -5.82 -10.78 -25.46
CA ILE A 95 -6.15 -11.85 -26.40
C ILE A 95 -7.46 -12.52 -25.99
N GLY A 96 -7.66 -12.79 -24.70
CA GLY A 96 -8.88 -13.41 -24.19
C GLY A 96 -10.11 -12.53 -24.44
N VAL A 97 -10.04 -11.23 -24.11
CA VAL A 97 -11.13 -10.29 -24.35
C VAL A 97 -11.42 -10.14 -25.85
N ASP A 98 -10.39 -9.99 -26.68
CA ASP A 98 -10.57 -9.89 -28.14
C ASP A 98 -11.24 -11.14 -28.72
N ARG A 99 -10.88 -12.34 -28.24
CA ARG A 99 -11.51 -13.60 -28.68
C ARG A 99 -12.96 -13.75 -28.23
N ILE A 100 -13.27 -13.40 -26.98
CA ILE A 100 -14.66 -13.43 -26.48
C ILE A 100 -15.50 -12.46 -27.30
N HIS A 101 -14.99 -11.23 -27.51
CA HIS A 101 -15.65 -10.20 -28.29
C HIS A 101 -15.84 -10.58 -29.76
N ARG A 102 -14.85 -11.24 -30.37
CA ARG A 102 -14.90 -11.69 -31.77
C ARG A 102 -15.57 -13.06 -31.96
N HIS A 103 -16.00 -13.71 -30.88
CA HIS A 103 -16.53 -15.10 -30.90
C HIS A 103 -15.59 -16.11 -31.56
N ASP A 104 -14.29 -15.98 -31.30
CA ASP A 104 -13.30 -16.91 -31.81
C ASP A 104 -13.32 -18.24 -31.00
N GLY A 105 -13.74 -19.34 -31.66
CA GLY A 105 -13.98 -20.64 -31.04
C GLY A 105 -12.74 -21.44 -30.64
N HIS A 106 -11.54 -20.89 -30.81
CA HIS A 106 -10.30 -21.52 -30.36
C HIS A 106 -10.25 -21.53 -28.83
N GLY A 107 -10.51 -22.69 -28.21
CA GLY A 107 -10.43 -22.89 -26.76
C GLY A 107 -9.05 -22.60 -26.16
N TRP A 108 -8.86 -22.87 -24.86
CA TRP A 108 -7.67 -22.46 -24.09
C TRP A 108 -6.31 -22.74 -24.73
N ARG A 109 -6.17 -23.85 -25.48
CA ARG A 109 -4.93 -24.18 -26.21
C ARG A 109 -4.56 -23.10 -27.24
N GLY A 110 -5.55 -22.61 -27.99
CA GLY A 110 -5.32 -21.55 -28.96
C GLY A 110 -4.92 -20.24 -28.27
N LEU A 111 -5.50 -19.94 -27.10
CA LEU A 111 -5.16 -18.73 -26.35
C LEU A 111 -3.68 -18.77 -25.95
N TRP A 112 -3.23 -19.87 -25.36
CA TRP A 112 -1.83 -20.05 -24.98
C TRP A 112 -0.88 -19.99 -26.17
N GLN A 113 -1.26 -20.56 -27.33
CA GLN A 113 -0.46 -20.43 -28.55
C GLN A 113 -0.28 -18.97 -28.99
N SER A 114 -1.34 -18.16 -28.95
CA SER A 114 -1.24 -16.73 -29.27
C SER A 114 -0.43 -15.95 -28.23
N VAL A 115 -0.61 -16.24 -26.94
CA VAL A 115 0.18 -15.63 -25.86
C VAL A 115 1.67 -15.95 -26.03
N TRP A 116 2.02 -17.21 -26.27
CA TRP A 116 3.41 -17.62 -26.52
C TRP A 116 3.97 -17.03 -27.82
N GLY A 117 3.12 -16.89 -28.84
CA GLY A 117 3.46 -16.18 -30.07
C GLY A 117 3.85 -14.73 -29.81
N SER A 118 3.13 -14.03 -28.93
CA SER A 118 3.42 -12.64 -28.57
C SER A 118 4.79 -12.46 -27.91
N LEU A 119 5.22 -13.43 -27.08
CA LEU A 119 6.53 -13.40 -26.41
C LEU A 119 7.70 -13.39 -27.39
N ARG A 120 7.56 -13.99 -28.59
CA ARG A 120 8.64 -13.99 -29.60
C ARG A 120 9.04 -12.59 -30.05
N HIS A 121 8.14 -11.62 -29.88
CA HIS A 121 8.37 -10.22 -30.25
C HIS A 121 8.89 -9.36 -29.09
N LEU A 122 8.95 -9.92 -27.87
CA LEU A 122 9.48 -9.26 -26.68
C LEU A 122 11.00 -9.49 -26.59
N ARG A 123 11.77 -8.60 -27.23
CA ARG A 123 13.24 -8.60 -27.09
C ARG A 123 13.66 -8.02 -25.74
N TRP A 124 14.81 -8.42 -25.21
CA TRP A 124 15.42 -7.84 -24.00
C TRP A 124 15.55 -6.31 -24.08
N THR A 125 15.87 -5.75 -25.26
CA THR A 125 15.93 -4.30 -25.50
C THR A 125 14.59 -3.58 -25.39
N SER A 126 13.47 -4.32 -25.45
CA SER A 126 12.12 -3.81 -25.30
C SER A 126 11.76 -3.63 -23.82
N LEU A 127 12.39 -4.36 -22.91
CA LEU A 127 12.18 -4.23 -21.46
C LEU A 127 12.60 -2.86 -20.93
N PHE A 128 13.67 -2.27 -21.49
CA PHE A 128 14.10 -0.90 -21.17
C PHE A 128 13.08 0.17 -21.59
N PHE A 129 12.22 -0.11 -22.57
CA PHE A 129 11.09 0.76 -22.89
C PHE A 129 9.86 0.40 -22.04
N PHE A 130 9.66 -0.89 -21.79
CA PHE A 130 8.48 -1.39 -21.09
C PHE A 130 8.44 -0.98 -19.61
N ALA A 131 9.58 -0.96 -18.92
CA ALA A 131 9.68 -0.51 -17.53
C ALA A 131 9.19 0.94 -17.32
N PRO A 132 9.74 1.96 -18.02
CA PRO A 132 9.24 3.33 -17.89
C PRO A 132 7.82 3.50 -18.46
N TYR A 133 7.43 2.71 -19.48
CA TYR A 133 6.05 2.68 -19.95
C TYR A 133 5.09 2.23 -18.83
N CYS A 134 5.44 1.18 -18.07
CA CYS A 134 4.66 0.77 -16.91
C CYS A 134 4.60 1.91 -15.90
N LEU A 135 5.71 2.55 -15.52
CA LEU A 135 5.69 3.68 -14.58
C LEU A 135 4.79 4.85 -15.01
N ILE A 136 4.71 5.15 -16.31
CA ILE A 136 3.85 6.22 -16.84
C ILE A 136 2.37 5.81 -16.85
N VAL A 137 2.10 4.55 -17.15
CA VAL A 137 0.73 4.03 -17.27
C VAL A 137 0.18 3.60 -15.91
N ILE A 138 1.00 3.18 -14.94
CA ILE A 138 0.60 2.68 -13.62
C ILE A 138 -0.33 3.64 -12.89
N PRO A 139 -0.04 4.95 -12.73
CA PRO A 139 -0.97 5.86 -12.06
C PRO A 139 -2.34 5.94 -12.73
N ALA A 140 -2.41 5.75 -14.05
CA ALA A 140 -3.65 5.74 -14.82
C ALA A 140 -4.32 4.35 -14.88
N ALA A 141 -3.54 3.27 -14.78
CA ALA A 141 -3.99 1.88 -14.88
C ALA A 141 -4.32 1.26 -13.51
N GLY A 142 -3.84 1.83 -12.41
CA GLY A 142 -4.24 1.45 -11.05
C GLY A 142 -5.71 1.77 -10.77
N LEU A 143 -6.21 2.90 -11.28
CA LEU A 143 -7.65 3.23 -11.33
C LEU A 143 -8.45 2.31 -12.30
N ILE A 144 -7.69 1.60 -13.13
CA ILE A 144 -8.01 0.91 -14.37
C ILE A 144 -8.45 -0.58 -14.30
N VAL A 145 -7.42 -1.39 -13.98
CA VAL A 145 -7.28 -2.81 -14.34
C VAL A 145 -6.90 -3.67 -13.13
N GLY A 146 -6.77 -3.09 -11.93
CA GLY A 146 -6.53 -3.84 -10.68
C GLY A 146 -5.37 -4.84 -10.77
N SER A 147 -4.22 -4.46 -11.36
CA SER A 147 -3.08 -5.39 -11.44
C SER A 147 -2.35 -5.45 -10.09
N SER A 148 -2.43 -6.61 -9.43
CA SER A 148 -1.77 -6.88 -8.13
C SER A 148 -0.24 -6.72 -8.19
N LEU A 149 0.38 -6.93 -9.36
CA LEU A 149 1.83 -6.71 -9.56
C LEU A 149 2.21 -5.23 -9.60
N LEU A 150 1.26 -4.34 -9.87
CA LEU A 150 1.47 -2.90 -10.01
C LEU A 150 1.04 -2.11 -8.76
N ALA A 151 0.28 -2.74 -7.86
CA ALA A 151 -0.34 -2.15 -6.69
C ALA A 151 0.65 -1.61 -5.63
N LYS A 152 1.87 -2.17 -5.53
CA LYS A 152 2.86 -1.79 -4.51
C LYS A 152 3.64 -0.50 -4.82
N VAL A 153 3.50 0.08 -6.02
CA VAL A 153 4.21 1.31 -6.41
C VAL A 153 3.33 2.53 -6.12
N ARG A 154 3.24 2.91 -4.84
CA ARG A 154 2.57 4.14 -4.39
C ARG A 154 3.58 5.13 -3.84
N VAL A 155 3.20 6.41 -3.88
CA VAL A 155 3.93 7.47 -3.19
C VAL A 155 3.40 7.52 -1.76
N PRO A 156 4.23 7.26 -0.73
CA PRO A 156 3.81 7.37 0.67
C PRO A 156 3.17 8.72 0.99
N ILE A 157 2.21 8.74 1.90
CA ILE A 157 1.39 9.92 2.21
C ILE A 157 2.27 11.06 2.73
N PHE A 158 3.26 10.75 3.56
CA PHE A 158 4.18 11.77 4.10
C PHE A 158 4.94 12.53 3.00
N ILE A 159 5.26 11.89 1.86
CA ILE A 159 5.91 12.55 0.73
C ILE A 159 4.93 13.52 0.07
N THR A 160 3.66 13.11 -0.08
CA THR A 160 2.63 13.97 -0.66
C THR A 160 2.34 15.19 0.21
N ALA A 161 2.23 15.00 1.53
CA ALA A 161 2.05 16.09 2.50
C ALA A 161 3.24 17.07 2.44
N TRP A 162 4.47 16.56 2.50
CA TRP A 162 5.70 17.36 2.41
C TRP A 162 5.82 18.13 1.10
N LEU A 163 5.34 17.57 -0.02
CA LEU A 163 5.31 18.25 -1.31
C LEU A 163 4.32 19.42 -1.30
N LEU A 164 3.13 19.23 -0.72
CA LEU A 164 2.08 20.26 -0.64
C LEU A 164 2.50 21.47 0.20
N GLU A 165 3.32 21.26 1.23
CA GLU A 165 3.92 22.35 2.02
C GLU A 165 4.96 23.18 1.23
N ARG A 166 5.38 22.71 0.05
CA ARG A 166 6.40 23.34 -0.80
C ARG A 166 5.83 23.62 -2.19
N PRO A 167 5.06 24.71 -2.38
CA PRO A 167 4.36 25.04 -3.63
C PRO A 167 5.17 24.90 -4.93
N PRO A 168 6.44 25.35 -5.03
CA PRO A 168 7.19 25.17 -6.28
C PRO A 168 7.50 23.70 -6.60
N LEU A 169 7.75 22.87 -5.57
CA LEU A 169 7.95 21.44 -5.75
C LEU A 169 6.63 20.74 -6.08
N ALA A 170 5.54 21.10 -5.39
CA ALA A 170 4.20 20.62 -5.74
C ALA A 170 3.84 20.95 -7.20
N ALA A 171 4.12 22.17 -7.67
CA ALA A 171 3.89 22.57 -9.05
C ALA A 171 4.73 21.76 -10.05
N LEU A 172 6.00 21.47 -9.73
CA LEU A 172 6.87 20.62 -10.55
C LEU A 172 6.32 19.19 -10.65
N VAL A 173 5.87 18.61 -9.53
CA VAL A 173 5.26 17.28 -9.50
C VAL A 173 3.93 17.27 -10.26
N GLY A 174 3.09 18.30 -10.09
CA GLY A 174 1.85 18.46 -10.85
C GLY A 174 2.11 18.53 -12.37
N LEU A 175 3.13 19.27 -12.79
CA LEU A 175 3.57 19.30 -14.19
C LEU A 175 4.02 17.92 -14.68
N LEU A 176 4.75 17.17 -13.85
CA LEU A 176 5.15 15.80 -14.17
C LEU A 176 3.93 14.88 -14.37
N TYR A 177 2.91 14.96 -13.51
CA TYR A 177 1.66 14.19 -13.68
C TYR A 177 0.90 14.57 -14.95
N ILE A 178 0.88 15.85 -15.32
CA ILE A 178 0.29 16.31 -16.59
C ILE A 178 1.04 15.72 -17.78
N ILE A 179 2.38 15.73 -17.76
CA ILE A 179 3.22 15.13 -18.80
C ILE A 179 2.97 13.62 -18.87
N MET A 180 2.95 12.92 -17.73
CA MET A 180 2.68 11.48 -17.67
C MET A 180 1.29 11.15 -18.22
N THR A 181 0.26 11.91 -17.85
CA THR A 181 -1.11 11.74 -18.37
C THR A 181 -1.16 11.97 -19.87
N TYR A 182 -0.47 13.00 -20.36
CA TYR A 182 -0.35 13.24 -21.79
C TYR A 182 0.26 12.01 -22.47
N LEU A 183 1.43 11.54 -22.02
CA LEU A 183 2.13 10.38 -22.57
C LEU A 183 1.31 9.09 -22.49
N ALA A 184 0.60 8.84 -21.38
CA ALA A 184 -0.25 7.67 -21.18
C ALA A 184 -1.33 7.58 -22.27
N VAL A 185 -2.01 8.69 -22.57
CA VAL A 185 -3.00 8.75 -23.67
C VAL A 185 -2.33 8.54 -25.03
N ARG A 186 -1.13 9.07 -25.26
CA ARG A 186 -0.40 8.91 -26.53
C ARG A 186 0.06 7.46 -26.75
N TRP A 187 0.37 6.75 -25.67
CA TRP A 187 0.83 5.35 -25.66
C TRP A 187 -0.24 4.33 -25.27
N LEU A 188 -1.50 4.76 -25.20
CA LEU A 188 -2.64 3.93 -24.84
C LEU A 188 -2.71 2.62 -25.64
N ARG A 189 -2.38 2.66 -26.94
CA ARG A 189 -2.50 1.49 -27.84
C ARG A 189 -1.22 0.67 -27.97
N VAL A 190 -0.18 0.94 -27.19
CA VAL A 190 1.10 0.21 -27.28
C VAL A 190 0.90 -1.30 -27.08
N LEU A 191 0.26 -1.69 -25.97
CA LEU A 191 0.07 -3.10 -25.62
C LEU A 191 -0.82 -3.85 -26.62
N PRO A 192 -2.03 -3.35 -26.98
CA PRO A 192 -2.86 -3.99 -28.01
C PRO A 192 -2.13 -4.16 -29.35
N LEU A 193 -1.41 -3.13 -29.82
CA LEU A 193 -0.70 -3.18 -31.09
C LEU A 193 0.49 -4.15 -31.06
N ALA A 194 1.19 -4.24 -29.92
CA ALA A 194 2.31 -5.16 -29.78
C ALA A 194 1.85 -6.63 -29.68
N ILE A 195 0.84 -6.89 -28.86
CA ILE A 195 0.35 -8.25 -28.55
C ILE A 195 -0.47 -8.81 -29.72
N LEU A 196 -1.52 -8.10 -30.15
CA LEU A 196 -2.42 -8.58 -31.21
C LEU A 196 -1.85 -8.35 -32.61
N GLY A 197 -1.16 -7.22 -32.80
CA GLY A 197 -0.50 -6.91 -34.07
C GLY A 197 0.82 -7.64 -34.28
N GLN A 198 1.30 -8.40 -33.29
CA GLN A 198 2.59 -9.10 -33.30
C GLN A 198 3.76 -8.18 -33.70
N GLN A 199 3.80 -6.99 -33.11
CA GLN A 199 4.82 -5.98 -33.38
C GLN A 199 5.74 -5.77 -32.17
N HIS A 200 6.96 -5.31 -32.41
CA HIS A 200 7.85 -4.86 -31.34
C HIS A 200 7.27 -3.61 -30.63
N LEU A 201 7.45 -3.53 -29.31
CA LEU A 201 6.92 -2.44 -28.47
C LEU A 201 7.27 -1.03 -28.98
N ARG A 202 8.50 -0.81 -29.50
CA ARG A 202 8.91 0.49 -30.07
C ARG A 202 8.19 0.83 -31.38
N ALA A 203 7.87 -0.17 -32.20
CA ALA A 203 7.07 0.03 -33.42
C ALA A 203 5.62 0.34 -33.05
N ALA A 204 5.06 -0.44 -32.13
CA ALA A 204 3.73 -0.22 -31.56
C ALA A 204 3.60 1.18 -30.92
N ALA A 205 4.61 1.66 -30.21
CA ALA A 205 4.64 3.02 -29.63
C ALA A 205 4.60 4.12 -30.69
N ARG A 206 5.37 3.99 -31.77
CA ARG A 206 5.32 4.94 -32.90
C ARG A 206 3.96 4.91 -33.58
N GLN A 207 3.37 3.74 -33.76
CA GLN A 207 2.04 3.60 -34.35
C GLN A 207 0.95 4.17 -33.43
N SER A 208 1.00 3.92 -32.12
CA SER A 208 0.09 4.50 -31.12
C SER A 208 0.18 6.03 -31.13
N TRP A 209 1.39 6.58 -31.18
CA TRP A 209 1.62 8.02 -31.25
C TRP A 209 0.98 8.64 -32.49
N ARG A 210 1.11 8.00 -33.66
CA ARG A 210 0.46 8.44 -34.90
C ARG A 210 -1.07 8.35 -34.80
N ALA A 211 -1.59 7.23 -34.30
CA ALA A 211 -3.02 6.96 -34.21
C ALA A 211 -3.77 7.90 -33.24
N THR A 212 -3.09 8.43 -32.22
CA THR A 212 -3.68 9.33 -31.23
C THR A 212 -3.48 10.81 -31.57
N ARG A 213 -2.71 11.14 -32.63
CA ARG A 213 -2.37 12.53 -33.00
C ARG A 213 -3.62 13.30 -33.40
N GLY A 214 -3.77 14.51 -32.85
CA GLY A 214 -4.94 15.38 -33.07
C GLY A 214 -6.22 14.94 -32.36
N HIS A 215 -6.21 13.81 -31.64
CA HIS A 215 -7.40 13.24 -31.00
C HIS A 215 -7.22 13.01 -29.50
N TRP A 216 -6.24 13.67 -28.86
CA TRP A 216 -5.90 13.44 -27.45
C TRP A 216 -7.11 13.61 -26.53
N TRP A 217 -7.84 14.72 -26.66
CA TRP A 217 -9.04 15.02 -25.87
C TRP A 217 -10.14 13.97 -26.03
N PHE A 218 -10.28 13.41 -27.23
CA PHE A 218 -11.25 12.34 -27.48
C PHE A 218 -10.94 11.08 -26.66
N TYR A 219 -9.67 10.63 -26.65
CA TYR A 219 -9.28 9.46 -25.87
C TYR A 219 -9.33 9.74 -24.37
N PHE A 220 -8.84 10.90 -23.94
CA PHE A 220 -8.84 11.29 -22.53
C PHE A 220 -10.27 11.36 -21.97
N VAL A 221 -11.14 12.18 -22.54
CA VAL A 221 -12.53 12.34 -22.05
C VAL A 221 -13.29 11.02 -22.10
N ARG A 222 -13.11 10.21 -23.15
CA ARG A 222 -13.79 8.91 -23.23
C ARG A 222 -13.29 7.95 -22.16
N ALA A 223 -11.99 7.86 -21.92
CA ALA A 223 -11.42 7.04 -20.85
C ALA A 223 -11.91 7.50 -19.47
N THR A 224 -11.87 8.81 -19.20
CA THR A 224 -12.36 9.40 -17.95
C THR A 224 -13.84 9.12 -17.74
N LEU A 225 -14.69 9.36 -18.76
CA LEU A 225 -16.13 9.10 -18.64
C LEU A 225 -16.42 7.61 -18.41
N LEU A 226 -15.68 6.71 -19.07
CA LEU A 226 -15.81 5.27 -18.85
C LEU A 226 -15.45 4.90 -17.41
N GLY A 227 -14.29 5.37 -16.93
CA GLY A 227 -13.83 5.13 -15.56
C GLY A 227 -14.80 5.67 -14.51
N VAL A 228 -15.24 6.93 -14.64
CA VAL A 228 -16.21 7.56 -13.74
C VAL A 228 -17.55 6.80 -13.76
N THR A 229 -18.00 6.31 -14.91
CA THR A 229 -19.25 5.53 -14.98
C THR A 229 -19.12 4.21 -14.25
N VAL A 230 -18.02 3.47 -14.44
CA VAL A 230 -17.77 2.20 -13.75
C VAL A 230 -17.67 2.43 -12.24
N TRP A 231 -16.89 3.44 -11.83
CA TRP A 231 -16.74 3.81 -10.43
C TRP A 231 -18.07 4.19 -9.79
N ALA A 232 -18.87 5.03 -10.45
CA ALA A 232 -20.19 5.44 -9.94
C ALA A 232 -21.14 4.25 -9.77
N ILE A 233 -21.12 3.27 -10.68
CA ILE A 233 -21.92 2.03 -10.54
C ILE A 233 -21.46 1.22 -9.33
N ALA A 234 -20.15 1.04 -9.16
CA ALA A 234 -19.58 0.32 -8.01
C ALA A 234 -19.86 1.03 -6.68
N TYR A 235 -19.71 2.34 -6.63
CA TYR A 235 -20.01 3.15 -5.46
C TYR A 235 -21.48 3.04 -5.06
N VAL A 236 -22.41 3.25 -6.01
CA VAL A 236 -23.85 3.12 -5.74
C VAL A 236 -24.22 1.71 -5.28
N TRP A 237 -23.56 0.67 -5.81
CA TRP A 237 -23.77 -0.70 -5.34
C TRP A 237 -23.37 -0.89 -3.88
N SER A 238 -22.18 -0.42 -3.49
CA SER A 238 -21.69 -0.51 -2.10
C SER A 238 -22.59 0.27 -1.14
N GLU A 239 -22.86 1.54 -1.45
CA GLU A 239 -23.67 2.42 -0.60
C GLU A 239 -25.11 1.91 -0.45
N ALA A 240 -25.66 1.26 -1.48
CA ALA A 240 -26.99 0.66 -1.39
C ALA A 240 -27.03 -0.49 -0.35
N TRP A 241 -26.04 -1.39 -0.36
CA TRP A 241 -25.98 -2.49 0.61
C TRP A 241 -25.65 -2.02 2.02
N ILE A 242 -24.77 -1.04 2.15
CA ILE A 242 -24.43 -0.42 3.44
C ILE A 242 -25.65 0.32 4.01
N GLY A 243 -26.36 1.09 3.20
CA GLY A 243 -27.59 1.77 3.61
C GLY A 243 -28.69 0.79 4.02
N ILE A 244 -28.84 -0.36 3.33
CA ILE A 244 -29.74 -1.44 3.76
C ILE A 244 -29.32 -1.97 5.14
N GLN A 245 -28.03 -2.22 5.34
CA GLN A 245 -27.53 -2.73 6.62
C GLN A 245 -27.74 -1.72 7.75
N GLN A 246 -27.56 -0.42 7.49
CA GLN A 246 -27.76 0.63 8.49
C GLN A 246 -29.20 0.66 9.02
N LEU A 247 -30.18 0.34 8.17
CA LEU A 247 -31.57 0.16 8.59
C LEU A 247 -31.74 -1.10 9.45
N CYS A 248 -31.02 -2.18 9.12
CA CYS A 248 -31.06 -3.45 9.85
C CYS A 248 -30.35 -3.41 11.21
N ASP A 249 -29.36 -2.54 11.42
CA ASP A 249 -28.53 -2.49 12.63
C ASP A 249 -29.30 -2.23 13.93
N SER A 250 -30.49 -1.64 13.83
CA SER A 250 -31.38 -1.42 14.98
C SER A 250 -32.20 -2.66 15.40
N TYR A 251 -32.16 -3.75 14.63
CA TYR A 251 -32.98 -4.95 14.86
C TYR A 251 -32.16 -6.13 15.40
N ALA A 252 -32.83 -7.05 16.09
CA ALA A 252 -32.20 -8.24 16.67
C ALA A 252 -31.54 -9.18 15.64
N PHE A 253 -31.92 -9.09 14.36
CA PHE A 253 -31.36 -9.89 13.26
C PHE A 253 -30.23 -9.15 12.49
N ALA A 254 -29.71 -8.04 13.03
CA ALA A 254 -28.67 -7.23 12.39
C ALA A 254 -27.45 -8.04 11.95
N TYR A 255 -26.95 -8.95 12.80
CA TYR A 255 -25.77 -9.78 12.50
C TYR A 255 -25.97 -10.75 11.32
N PRO A 256 -26.99 -11.63 11.29
CA PRO A 256 -27.22 -12.48 10.14
C PRO A 256 -27.57 -11.67 8.87
N ALA A 257 -28.25 -10.52 9.00
CA ALA A 257 -28.43 -9.60 7.88
C ALA A 257 -27.09 -9.09 7.35
N ALA A 258 -26.18 -8.67 8.23
CA ALA A 258 -24.86 -8.16 7.88
C ALA A 258 -24.04 -9.18 7.09
N ILE A 259 -24.07 -10.45 7.47
CA ILE A 259 -23.39 -11.50 6.71
C ILE A 259 -23.91 -11.56 5.27
N VAL A 260 -25.23 -11.52 5.09
CA VAL A 260 -25.87 -11.59 3.76
C VAL A 260 -25.61 -10.32 2.95
N THR A 261 -25.84 -9.15 3.52
CA THR A 261 -25.65 -7.86 2.85
C THR A 261 -24.19 -7.64 2.49
N MET A 262 -23.25 -7.98 3.37
CA MET A 262 -21.81 -7.97 3.08
C MET A 262 -21.45 -8.97 1.98
N THR A 263 -21.94 -10.21 2.01
CA THR A 263 -21.66 -11.19 0.93
C THR A 263 -22.17 -10.69 -0.42
N LEU A 264 -23.38 -10.13 -0.48
CA LEU A 264 -23.95 -9.57 -1.71
C LEU A 264 -23.16 -8.35 -2.20
N MET A 265 -22.78 -7.47 -1.28
CA MET A 265 -21.91 -6.33 -1.57
C MET A 265 -20.60 -6.80 -2.22
N VAL A 266 -19.87 -7.72 -1.57
CA VAL A 266 -18.58 -8.24 -2.05
C VAL A 266 -18.70 -8.94 -3.40
N VAL A 267 -19.64 -9.87 -3.55
CA VAL A 267 -19.84 -10.59 -4.82
C VAL A 267 -20.16 -9.62 -5.95
N GLY A 268 -21.00 -8.62 -5.69
CA GLY A 268 -21.31 -7.60 -6.69
C GLY A 268 -20.10 -6.72 -7.02
N LYS A 269 -19.29 -6.31 -6.04
CA LYS A 269 -18.04 -5.56 -6.28
C LYS A 269 -17.07 -6.36 -7.16
N VAL A 270 -16.88 -7.66 -6.91
CA VAL A 270 -16.02 -8.52 -7.75
C VAL A 270 -16.54 -8.60 -9.19
N ILE A 271 -17.86 -8.73 -9.40
CA ILE A 271 -18.47 -8.71 -10.73
C ILE A 271 -18.28 -7.35 -11.42
N LEU A 272 -18.47 -6.26 -10.69
CA LEU A 272 -18.32 -4.89 -11.20
C LEU A 272 -16.84 -4.56 -11.48
N GLY A 273 -15.89 -5.09 -10.71
CA GLY A 273 -14.46 -5.01 -11.00
C GLY A 273 -14.09 -5.73 -12.31
N ALA A 274 -14.65 -6.92 -12.54
CA ALA A 274 -14.51 -7.62 -13.82
C ALA A 274 -15.16 -6.83 -14.97
N MET A 275 -16.30 -6.18 -14.74
CA MET A 275 -16.93 -5.28 -15.71
C MET A 275 -16.02 -4.10 -16.05
N GLY A 276 -15.45 -3.43 -15.05
CA GLY A 276 -14.53 -2.30 -15.22
C GLY A 276 -13.29 -2.67 -16.01
N SER A 277 -12.64 -3.78 -15.63
CA SER A 277 -11.46 -4.31 -16.30
C SER A 277 -11.76 -4.67 -17.77
N THR A 278 -12.90 -5.35 -18.02
CA THR A 278 -13.35 -5.67 -19.39
C THR A 278 -13.59 -4.41 -20.21
N ALA A 279 -14.31 -3.45 -19.63
CA ALA A 279 -14.67 -2.21 -20.31
C ALA A 279 -13.42 -1.46 -20.78
N CYS A 280 -12.39 -1.47 -19.96
CA CYS A 280 -11.14 -0.78 -20.23
C CYS A 280 -10.28 -1.55 -21.23
N LEU A 281 -10.21 -2.88 -21.14
CA LEU A 281 -9.56 -3.70 -22.17
C LEU A 281 -10.25 -3.52 -23.54
N LEU A 282 -11.58 -3.53 -23.59
CA LEU A 282 -12.34 -3.25 -24.82
C LEU A 282 -12.06 -1.83 -25.35
N PHE A 283 -11.88 -0.85 -24.47
CA PHE A 283 -11.44 0.49 -24.85
C PHE A 283 -10.04 0.54 -25.43
N LEU A 284 -9.09 -0.24 -24.90
CA LEU A 284 -7.75 -0.37 -25.47
C LEU A 284 -7.77 -1.02 -26.87
N LEU A 285 -8.65 -2.00 -27.07
CA LEU A 285 -8.83 -2.71 -28.34
C LEU A 285 -9.49 -1.84 -29.42
N GLU A 286 -10.71 -1.37 -29.15
CA GLU A 286 -11.57 -0.65 -30.11
C GLU A 286 -12.06 0.69 -29.53
N PRO A 287 -11.16 1.69 -29.38
CA PRO A 287 -11.49 2.95 -28.68
C PRO A 287 -12.48 3.84 -29.42
N ARG A 288 -12.71 3.62 -30.73
CA ARG A 288 -13.56 4.49 -31.57
C ARG A 288 -15.02 4.05 -31.58
N ALA A 289 -15.25 2.76 -31.81
CA ALA A 289 -16.56 2.13 -31.83
C ALA A 289 -16.37 0.62 -31.61
N LEU A 290 -17.20 0.01 -30.77
CA LEU A 290 -17.29 -1.44 -30.66
C LEU A 290 -18.08 -1.95 -31.87
N THR A 291 -17.38 -2.58 -32.81
CA THR A 291 -18.02 -3.21 -33.96
C THR A 291 -18.29 -4.67 -33.66
N ARG A 292 -19.55 -5.03 -33.43
CA ARG A 292 -19.94 -6.44 -33.25
C ARG A 292 -19.67 -7.22 -34.53
N PRO A 293 -18.86 -8.28 -34.51
CA PRO A 293 -18.80 -9.21 -35.63
C PRO A 293 -20.15 -9.93 -35.75
N VAL A 294 -20.69 -10.00 -36.96
CA VAL A 294 -21.84 -10.85 -37.28
C VAL A 294 -21.32 -12.28 -37.41
N LEU A 295 -21.10 -12.95 -36.28
CA LEU A 295 -20.76 -14.38 -36.26
C LEU A 295 -21.80 -15.15 -35.46
N PRO A 296 -22.14 -16.39 -35.88
CA PRO A 296 -23.15 -17.19 -35.20
C PRO A 296 -22.68 -17.54 -33.77
N ARG A 297 -23.63 -17.51 -32.85
CA ARG A 297 -23.43 -17.82 -31.43
C ARG A 297 -23.02 -19.28 -31.28
N ILE A 298 -21.72 -19.55 -31.16
CA ILE A 298 -21.23 -20.90 -30.83
C ILE A 298 -21.61 -21.16 -29.38
N GLN A 299 -22.57 -22.06 -29.13
CA GLN A 299 -22.87 -22.52 -27.78
C GLN A 299 -21.74 -23.46 -27.34
N PRO A 300 -20.97 -23.12 -26.29
CA PRO A 300 -19.95 -24.02 -25.76
C PRO A 300 -20.61 -25.27 -25.18
N HIS A 301 -20.20 -26.46 -25.62
CA HIS A 301 -20.66 -27.72 -25.06
C HIS A 301 -19.75 -28.13 -23.90
N TYR A 302 -20.19 -27.93 -22.67
CA TYR A 302 -19.45 -28.32 -21.46
C TYR A 302 -19.79 -29.76 -21.08
N ARG A 303 -18.76 -30.55 -20.73
CA ARG A 303 -18.99 -31.89 -20.17
C ARG A 303 -19.65 -31.75 -18.79
N ARG A 304 -20.63 -32.60 -18.49
CA ARG A 304 -21.36 -32.60 -17.20
C ARG A 304 -20.42 -32.59 -15.98
N GLY A 305 -19.31 -33.33 -16.04
CA GLY A 305 -18.29 -33.34 -14.99
C GLY A 305 -17.65 -31.97 -14.74
N THR A 306 -17.38 -31.19 -15.80
CA THR A 306 -16.81 -29.83 -15.69
C THR A 306 -17.76 -28.86 -15.01
N LEU A 307 -19.07 -28.99 -15.27
CA LEU A 307 -20.09 -28.16 -14.63
C LEU A 307 -20.21 -28.50 -13.13
N VAL A 308 -20.14 -29.78 -12.77
CA VAL A 308 -20.15 -30.21 -11.36
C VAL A 308 -18.93 -29.70 -10.62
N THR A 309 -17.73 -29.85 -11.18
CA THR A 309 -16.50 -29.34 -10.55
C THR A 309 -16.52 -27.82 -10.40
N ALA A 310 -16.98 -27.09 -11.41
CA ALA A 310 -17.11 -25.64 -11.33
C ALA A 310 -18.13 -25.22 -10.24
N GLY A 311 -19.26 -25.91 -10.16
CA GLY A 311 -20.26 -25.68 -9.11
C GLY A 311 -19.72 -25.90 -7.70
N LEU A 312 -18.93 -26.96 -7.50
CA LEU A 312 -18.29 -27.24 -6.20
C LEU A 312 -17.28 -26.15 -5.82
N VAL A 313 -16.45 -25.69 -6.76
CA VAL A 313 -15.47 -24.61 -6.51
C VAL A 313 -16.18 -23.31 -6.13
N VAL A 314 -17.21 -22.91 -6.90
CA VAL A 314 -17.98 -21.69 -6.62
C VAL A 314 -18.69 -21.79 -5.27
N THR A 315 -19.25 -22.95 -4.95
CA THR A 315 -19.92 -23.18 -3.65
C THR A 315 -18.92 -23.10 -2.50
N GLY A 316 -17.75 -23.73 -2.63
CA GLY A 316 -16.68 -23.68 -1.64
C GLY A 316 -16.18 -22.24 -1.40
N ALA A 317 -15.96 -21.48 -2.48
CA ALA A 317 -15.58 -20.08 -2.40
C ALA A 317 -16.65 -19.22 -1.71
N LEU A 318 -17.94 -19.44 -2.02
CA LEU A 318 -19.04 -18.73 -1.38
C LEU A 318 -19.16 -19.06 0.10
N VAL A 319 -19.00 -20.34 0.48
CA VAL A 319 -18.99 -20.77 1.89
C VAL A 319 -17.82 -20.14 2.64
N GLY A 320 -16.63 -20.13 2.03
CA GLY A 320 -15.44 -19.48 2.58
C GLY A 320 -15.67 -17.99 2.81
N LEU A 321 -16.24 -17.28 1.82
CA LEU A 321 -16.58 -15.86 1.92
C LEU A 321 -17.61 -15.59 3.03
N VAL A 322 -18.66 -16.40 3.13
CA VAL A 322 -19.68 -16.27 4.18
C VAL A 322 -19.05 -16.50 5.56
N ALA A 323 -18.20 -17.51 5.71
CA ALA A 323 -17.48 -17.79 6.95
C ALA A 323 -16.55 -16.62 7.32
N PHE A 324 -15.77 -16.12 6.37
CA PHE A 324 -14.91 -14.95 6.54
C PHE A 324 -15.72 -13.72 6.99
N ASN A 325 -16.80 -13.38 6.28
CA ASN A 325 -17.67 -12.26 6.64
C ASN A 325 -18.23 -12.43 8.07
N ALA A 326 -18.62 -13.64 8.46
CA ALA A 326 -19.12 -13.91 9.80
C ALA A 326 -18.05 -13.67 10.88
N VAL A 327 -16.80 -14.06 10.65
CA VAL A 327 -15.67 -13.82 11.56
C VAL A 327 -15.34 -12.33 11.63
N TYR A 328 -15.20 -11.68 10.47
CA TYR A 328 -14.90 -10.25 10.37
C TYR A 328 -15.96 -9.39 11.07
N LEU A 329 -17.24 -9.62 10.75
CA LEU A 329 -18.36 -8.90 11.36
C LEU A 329 -18.53 -9.18 12.85
N LYS A 330 -17.91 -10.24 13.39
CA LYS A 330 -17.93 -10.50 14.83
C LYS A 330 -16.81 -9.76 15.57
N GLY A 331 -15.84 -9.18 14.87
CA GLY A 331 -14.69 -8.50 15.48
C GLY A 331 -13.69 -9.48 16.10
N ALA A 332 -13.65 -10.73 15.62
CA ALA A 332 -12.78 -11.76 16.19
C ALA A 332 -11.28 -11.59 15.84
N ALA A 333 -10.92 -10.54 15.11
CA ALA A 333 -9.54 -10.09 14.87
C ALA A 333 -9.10 -8.98 15.85
N ALA A 334 -9.88 -8.73 16.92
CA ALA A 334 -9.63 -7.67 17.88
C ALA A 334 -8.54 -8.03 18.90
N ASP A 335 -7.28 -7.98 18.47
CA ASP A 335 -6.22 -7.63 19.41
C ASP A 335 -6.27 -6.12 19.66
N HIS A 336 -6.05 -5.70 20.91
CA HIS A 336 -5.93 -4.28 21.25
C HIS A 336 -4.52 -3.82 20.88
N PRO A 337 -4.33 -3.08 19.77
CA PRO A 337 -3.00 -2.58 19.45
C PRO A 337 -2.56 -1.61 20.52
N LEU A 338 -1.25 -1.53 20.72
CA LEU A 338 -0.65 -0.47 21.53
C LEU A 338 -1.02 0.90 20.97
N THR A 339 -1.56 1.76 21.82
CA THR A 339 -1.83 3.15 21.50
C THR A 339 -0.58 3.99 21.72
N ILE A 340 -0.01 4.52 20.64
CA ILE A 340 1.27 5.22 20.67
C ILE A 340 1.07 6.65 20.17
N SER A 341 1.30 7.64 21.05
CA SER A 341 1.28 9.05 20.64
C SER A 341 2.61 9.42 20.00
N HIS A 342 2.56 9.90 18.77
CA HIS A 342 3.70 10.38 18.01
C HIS A 342 4.20 11.71 18.58
N ARG A 343 5.50 11.80 18.87
CA ARG A 343 6.16 13.01 19.41
C ARG A 343 5.51 13.59 20.68
N GLY A 344 4.69 12.81 21.38
CA GLY A 344 3.99 13.21 22.60
C GLY A 344 2.85 14.21 22.44
N VAL A 345 2.27 14.35 21.24
CA VAL A 345 1.11 15.21 20.98
C VAL A 345 -0.18 14.41 20.75
N ASP A 346 -1.31 15.08 20.93
CA ASP A 346 -2.64 14.68 20.45
C ASP A 346 -3.28 15.89 19.73
N GLY A 347 -3.19 15.86 18.40
CA GLY A 347 -3.49 16.97 17.51
C GLY A 347 -2.67 18.21 17.87
N ASN A 348 -3.37 19.31 18.14
CA ASN A 348 -2.75 20.61 18.38
C ASN A 348 -2.48 20.88 19.86
N ASN A 349 -2.39 19.85 20.71
CA ASN A 349 -2.38 20.02 22.16
C ASN A 349 -1.04 20.53 22.72
N GLY A 350 -0.01 20.78 21.91
CA GLY A 350 1.30 21.23 22.36
C GLY A 350 2.30 21.37 21.22
N VAL A 351 3.55 21.66 21.58
CA VAL A 351 4.68 21.57 20.64
C VAL A 351 5.25 20.16 20.73
N GLN A 352 5.43 19.51 19.59
CA GLN A 352 6.00 18.18 19.48
C GLN A 352 7.32 18.02 20.23
N ASN A 353 7.59 16.83 20.77
CA ASN A 353 8.82 16.48 21.47
C ASN A 353 9.12 17.36 22.72
N THR A 354 8.08 17.89 23.38
CA THR A 354 8.25 18.72 24.59
C THR A 354 7.55 18.16 25.82
N ILE A 355 8.11 18.42 27.01
CA ILE A 355 7.55 17.96 28.30
C ILE A 355 6.12 18.49 28.55
N PRO A 356 5.77 19.75 28.22
CA PRO A 356 4.39 20.22 28.38
C PRO A 356 3.38 19.45 27.51
N ALA A 357 3.72 19.12 26.26
CA ALA A 357 2.88 18.31 25.39
C ALA A 357 2.71 16.89 25.97
N MET A 358 3.81 16.23 26.29
CA MET A 358 3.83 14.92 26.95
C MET A 358 2.94 14.88 28.20
N ARG A 359 3.03 15.88 29.08
CA ARG A 359 2.22 15.95 30.31
C ARG A 359 0.72 16.06 30.04
N ARG A 360 0.33 16.70 28.93
CA ARG A 360 -1.07 16.79 28.50
C ARG A 360 -1.51 15.45 27.95
N THR A 361 -0.76 14.90 26.99
CA THR A 361 -1.08 13.64 26.31
C THR A 361 -1.08 12.43 27.25
N ALA A 362 -0.16 12.37 28.23
CA ALA A 362 -0.13 11.30 29.23
C ALA A 362 -1.40 11.21 30.10
N ARG A 363 -2.26 12.26 30.13
CA ARG A 363 -3.57 12.20 30.81
C ARG A 363 -4.60 11.35 30.06
N GLU A 364 -4.33 11.07 28.80
CA GLU A 364 -5.14 10.22 27.94
C GLU A 364 -4.72 8.74 28.06
N HIS A 365 -3.68 8.45 28.86
CA HIS A 365 -3.17 7.11 29.14
C HIS A 365 -2.79 6.28 27.89
N PRO A 366 -1.97 6.81 26.96
CA PRO A 366 -1.42 5.97 25.89
C PRO A 366 -0.49 4.91 26.47
N ASP A 367 -0.40 3.76 25.80
CA ASP A 367 0.54 2.70 26.16
C ASP A 367 2.00 3.20 26.08
N TYR A 368 2.29 4.01 25.05
CA TYR A 368 3.59 4.63 24.84
C TYR A 368 3.48 6.05 24.28
N ILE A 369 4.48 6.88 24.60
CA ILE A 369 4.74 8.13 23.88
C ILE A 369 6.06 7.97 23.11
N GLU A 370 5.99 8.17 21.81
CA GLU A 370 7.16 8.17 20.93
C GLU A 370 7.85 9.54 20.98
N ILE A 371 9.19 9.53 21.00
CA ILE A 371 10.02 10.73 20.99
C ILE A 371 11.28 10.56 20.15
N ASP A 372 11.76 11.64 19.58
CA ASP A 372 12.96 11.66 18.75
C ASP A 372 14.16 12.25 19.50
N VAL A 373 15.35 11.66 19.35
CA VAL A 373 16.57 12.21 19.95
C VAL A 373 17.72 12.37 18.95
N HIS A 374 18.46 13.47 19.11
CA HIS A 374 19.71 13.75 18.38
C HIS A 374 20.88 13.95 19.35
N GLU A 375 22.09 13.61 18.90
CA GLU A 375 23.32 13.96 19.60
C GLU A 375 23.63 15.46 19.45
N THR A 376 24.07 16.09 20.55
CA THR A 376 24.45 17.52 20.59
C THR A 376 25.94 17.72 20.31
N LYS A 377 26.37 18.99 20.22
CA LYS A 377 27.80 19.35 20.05
C LYS A 377 28.70 18.81 21.16
N ASP A 378 28.19 18.79 22.39
CA ASP A 378 28.85 18.33 23.62
C ASP A 378 28.52 16.88 23.98
N ASP A 379 28.18 16.08 22.96
CA ASP A 379 27.96 14.63 23.05
C ASP A 379 26.87 14.22 24.07
N GLN A 380 25.90 15.11 24.30
CA GLN A 380 24.67 14.84 25.05
C GLN A 380 23.50 14.56 24.09
N PHE A 381 22.28 14.40 24.61
CA PHE A 381 21.10 14.09 23.80
C PHE A 381 19.96 15.08 24.07
N VAL A 382 19.44 15.67 22.99
CA VAL A 382 18.29 16.58 22.98
C VAL A 382 17.08 15.87 22.36
N VAL A 383 15.88 16.16 22.86
CA VAL A 383 14.63 15.64 22.28
C VAL A 383 14.16 16.59 21.17
N LEU A 384 14.18 16.13 19.92
CA LEU A 384 13.88 16.90 18.72
C LEU A 384 13.72 15.97 17.51
N HIS A 385 12.73 16.21 16.65
CA HIS A 385 12.54 15.41 15.42
C HIS A 385 13.53 15.81 14.31
N ASP A 386 13.44 17.06 13.85
CA ASP A 386 14.22 17.56 12.71
C ASP A 386 15.69 17.78 13.07
N GLU A 387 16.61 17.48 12.14
CA GLU A 387 18.03 17.81 12.31
C GLU A 387 18.27 19.33 12.34
N ASN A 388 17.31 20.16 11.91
CA ASN A 388 17.45 21.61 11.84
C ASN A 388 16.34 22.34 12.61
N LEU A 389 16.72 23.34 13.40
CA LEU A 389 15.81 24.14 14.24
C LEU A 389 14.99 25.18 13.46
N ARG A 390 15.13 25.24 12.13
CA ARG A 390 14.45 26.23 11.29
C ARG A 390 12.94 26.15 11.40
N THR A 391 12.37 24.95 11.41
CA THR A 391 10.92 24.74 11.41
C THR A 391 10.29 25.26 12.70
N LEU A 392 10.79 24.80 13.85
CA LEU A 392 10.17 25.05 15.15
C LEU A 392 10.67 26.33 15.83
N ALA A 393 11.88 26.82 15.52
CA ALA A 393 12.48 27.97 16.21
C ALA A 393 12.95 29.08 15.26
N GLY A 394 12.84 28.91 13.93
CA GLY A 394 13.37 29.88 12.96
C GLY A 394 14.90 29.98 12.95
N ILE A 395 15.61 29.08 13.64
CA ILE A 395 17.07 29.11 13.78
C ILE A 395 17.69 28.14 12.79
N ASN A 396 18.53 28.63 11.88
CA ASN A 396 19.27 27.78 10.95
C ASN A 396 20.51 27.14 11.62
N LYS A 397 20.28 26.25 12.60
CA LYS A 397 21.32 25.47 13.26
C LYS A 397 20.86 24.04 13.52
N THR A 398 21.82 23.12 13.61
CA THR A 398 21.59 21.72 13.95
C THR A 398 22.02 21.41 15.40
N PRO A 399 21.52 20.32 16.02
CA PRO A 399 21.95 19.89 17.36
C PRO A 399 23.47 19.73 17.49
N LYS A 400 24.18 19.23 16.47
CA LYS A 400 25.64 19.11 16.48
C LYS A 400 26.40 20.45 16.47
N GLN A 401 25.72 21.57 16.24
CA GLN A 401 26.32 22.92 16.27
C GLN A 401 26.17 23.63 17.61
N LEU A 402 25.33 23.11 18.52
CA LEU A 402 24.99 23.74 19.80
C LEU A 402 25.19 22.76 20.96
N THR A 403 25.60 23.28 22.12
CA THR A 403 25.64 22.47 23.35
C THR A 403 24.23 22.22 23.87
N LEU A 404 24.02 21.16 24.66
CA LEU A 404 22.71 20.87 25.25
C LEU A 404 22.16 22.06 26.06
N LYS A 405 23.03 22.71 26.84
CA LYS A 405 22.65 23.91 27.61
C LYS A 405 22.22 25.09 26.73
N GLN A 406 22.77 25.21 25.52
CA GLN A 406 22.32 26.22 24.55
C GLN A 406 20.97 25.83 23.95
N LEU A 407 20.79 24.56 23.59
CA LEU A 407 19.54 24.03 23.04
C LEU A 407 18.38 24.19 24.02
N GLN A 408 18.56 23.86 25.30
CA GLN A 408 17.52 23.97 26.33
C GLN A 408 17.02 25.42 26.57
N ARG A 409 17.77 26.44 26.11
CA ARG A 409 17.33 27.85 26.18
C ARG A 409 16.46 28.25 25.00
N ILE A 410 16.44 27.47 23.94
CA ILE A 410 15.67 27.75 22.74
C ILE A 410 14.20 27.45 23.04
N VAL A 411 13.35 28.42 22.67
CA VAL A 411 11.89 28.25 22.66
C VAL A 411 11.49 27.80 21.27
N VAL A 412 10.76 26.69 21.21
CA VAL A 412 10.14 26.16 20.00
C VAL A 412 8.67 26.51 19.98
N HIS A 413 8.12 26.69 18.79
CA HIS A 413 6.75 27.14 18.53
C HIS A 413 6.07 26.22 17.52
N GLU A 414 4.82 25.90 17.80
CA GLU A 414 3.98 25.07 16.93
C GLU A 414 2.52 25.28 17.34
N HIS A 415 1.63 25.51 16.38
CA HIS A 415 0.17 25.55 16.59
C HIS A 415 -0.28 26.52 17.70
N GLY A 416 0.43 27.66 17.83
CA GLY A 416 0.16 28.68 18.86
C GLY A 416 0.68 28.32 20.27
N HIS A 417 1.28 27.14 20.44
CA HIS A 417 1.99 26.74 21.65
C HIS A 417 3.47 27.09 21.57
N HIS A 418 4.10 27.13 22.74
CA HIS A 418 5.53 27.32 22.89
C HIS A 418 6.07 26.52 24.07
N ALA A 419 7.30 26.03 23.95
CA ALA A 419 7.99 25.31 25.02
C ALA A 419 9.50 25.36 24.81
N HIS A 420 10.26 25.06 25.86
CA HIS A 420 11.70 24.89 25.74
C HIS A 420 12.05 23.47 25.25
N LEU A 421 13.13 23.35 24.48
CA LEU A 421 13.70 22.04 24.15
C LEU A 421 14.12 21.29 25.42
N ALA A 422 13.88 19.98 25.44
CA ALA A 422 14.21 19.11 26.57
C ALA A 422 15.51 18.34 26.31
N SER A 423 16.26 18.05 27.38
CA SER A 423 17.24 16.97 27.33
C SER A 423 16.54 15.62 27.49
N LEU A 424 17.15 14.55 26.99
CA LEU A 424 16.61 13.21 27.19
C LEU A 424 16.48 12.88 28.69
N ASP A 425 17.45 13.24 29.53
CA ASP A 425 17.35 13.03 30.98
C ASP A 425 16.11 13.72 31.58
N SER A 426 15.86 14.98 31.21
CA SER A 426 14.73 15.75 31.74
C SER A 426 13.38 15.20 31.28
N TYR A 427 13.34 14.66 30.05
CA TYR A 427 12.13 14.06 29.50
C TYR A 427 11.84 12.72 30.15
N LEU A 428 12.84 11.83 30.26
CA LEU A 428 12.72 10.54 30.94
C LEU A 428 12.24 10.71 32.39
N ALA A 429 12.84 11.63 33.14
CA ALA A 429 12.42 11.90 34.52
C ALA A 429 10.98 12.43 34.61
N ALA A 430 10.55 13.26 33.65
CA ALA A 430 9.19 13.78 33.62
C ALA A 430 8.14 12.71 33.24
N ALA A 431 8.51 11.76 32.38
CA ALA A 431 7.65 10.66 31.97
C ALA A 431 7.52 9.61 33.09
N ASP A 432 8.64 9.23 33.71
CA ASP A 432 8.70 8.29 34.85
C ASP A 432 7.88 8.79 36.05
N ALA A 433 7.97 10.08 36.38
CA ALA A 433 7.16 10.71 37.42
C ALA A 433 5.63 10.61 37.19
N ARG A 434 5.20 10.15 36.00
CA ARG A 434 3.79 9.94 35.60
C ARG A 434 3.49 8.49 35.26
N GLY A 435 4.46 7.58 35.38
CA GLY A 435 4.35 6.19 34.93
C GLY A 435 4.15 6.05 33.42
N GLN A 436 4.54 7.05 32.62
CA GLN A 436 4.38 7.03 31.17
C GLN A 436 5.61 6.35 30.53
N LYS A 437 5.37 5.25 29.82
CA LYS A 437 6.41 4.56 29.04
C LYS A 437 6.68 5.30 27.73
N LEU A 438 7.92 5.21 27.25
CA LEU A 438 8.39 5.87 26.05
C LEU A 438 8.88 4.89 24.98
N ILE A 439 8.79 5.31 23.72
CA ILE A 439 9.54 4.75 22.60
C ILE A 439 10.52 5.83 22.15
N VAL A 440 11.83 5.57 22.28
CA VAL A 440 12.87 6.55 21.94
C VAL A 440 13.42 6.27 20.54
N GLU A 441 13.19 7.16 19.58
CA GLU A 441 13.84 7.14 18.28
C GLU A 441 15.24 7.73 18.34
N ILE A 442 16.25 6.89 18.11
CA ILE A 442 17.61 7.36 17.90
C ILE A 442 17.75 7.78 16.44
N LYS A 443 17.71 9.09 16.20
CA LYS A 443 18.04 9.67 14.89
C LYS A 443 19.54 9.64 14.69
N THR A 444 19.97 9.30 13.47
CA THR A 444 21.40 9.30 13.11
C THR A 444 21.69 10.22 11.96
N THR A 445 22.79 10.96 12.06
CA THR A 445 23.30 11.87 11.03
C THR A 445 24.74 11.50 10.67
N SER A 446 25.23 11.96 9.52
CA SER A 446 26.65 11.80 9.16
C SER A 446 27.61 12.58 10.08
N HIS A 447 27.09 13.50 10.90
CA HIS A 447 27.87 14.34 11.81
C HIS A 447 27.94 13.78 13.23
N ASP A 448 27.25 12.67 13.50
CA ASP A 448 27.30 12.03 14.80
C ASP A 448 28.70 11.51 15.08
N SER A 449 29.09 11.56 16.34
CA SER A 449 30.39 11.09 16.75
C SER A 449 30.44 9.56 16.76
N ARG A 450 31.64 8.99 16.52
CA ARG A 450 31.84 7.53 16.52
C ARG A 450 31.46 6.85 17.84
N GLY A 451 31.49 7.59 18.95
CA GLY A 451 31.17 7.10 20.30
C GLY A 451 29.71 7.27 20.71
N MET A 452 28.87 7.90 19.88
CA MET A 452 27.49 8.29 20.20
C MET A 452 26.69 7.13 20.82
N LEU A 453 26.61 6.01 20.12
CA LEU A 453 25.81 4.87 20.56
C LEU A 453 26.37 4.20 21.83
N THR A 454 27.70 4.19 22.00
CA THR A 454 28.31 3.65 23.23
C THR A 454 27.95 4.51 24.44
N ARG A 455 27.96 5.83 24.29
CA ARG A 455 27.54 6.74 25.37
C ARG A 455 26.04 6.67 25.63
N PHE A 456 25.22 6.55 24.59
CA PHE A 456 23.78 6.33 24.75
C PHE A 456 23.51 5.07 25.58
N ILE A 457 24.12 3.95 25.21
CA ILE A 457 23.98 2.67 25.93
C ILE A 457 24.42 2.83 27.39
N HIS A 458 25.60 3.39 27.63
CA HIS A 458 26.13 3.55 28.98
C HIS A 458 25.24 4.43 29.86
N ARG A 459 24.64 5.49 29.32
CA ARG A 459 23.86 6.45 30.10
C ARG A 459 22.40 6.03 30.28
N TYR A 460 21.77 5.44 29.27
CA TYR A 460 20.31 5.29 29.25
C TYR A 460 19.82 3.85 29.25
N ALA A 461 20.61 2.86 28.82
CA ALA A 461 20.10 1.49 28.63
C ALA A 461 19.48 0.89 29.90
N HIS A 462 20.13 1.07 31.06
CA HIS A 462 19.62 0.56 32.34
C HIS A 462 18.29 1.24 32.71
N THR A 463 18.21 2.56 32.60
CA THR A 463 17.01 3.34 32.89
C THR A 463 15.85 2.95 31.97
N LEU A 464 16.10 2.84 30.66
CA LEU A 464 15.08 2.46 29.68
C LEU A 464 14.52 1.06 29.97
N ILE A 465 15.36 0.09 30.34
CA ILE A 465 14.91 -1.25 30.72
C ILE A 465 14.07 -1.20 32.00
N ALA A 466 14.53 -0.47 33.03
CA ALA A 466 13.85 -0.36 34.32
C ALA A 466 12.46 0.27 34.19
N HIS A 467 12.30 1.22 33.27
CA HIS A 467 11.03 1.92 33.03
C HIS A 467 10.13 1.22 32.00
N HIS A 468 10.57 0.09 31.44
CA HIS A 468 9.90 -0.61 30.34
C HIS A 468 9.73 0.24 29.06
N ASP A 469 10.66 1.18 28.85
CA ASP A 469 10.79 1.95 27.64
C ASP A 469 11.34 1.09 26.50
N ARG A 470 11.09 1.52 25.26
CA ARG A 470 11.58 0.86 24.05
C ARG A 470 12.43 1.81 23.23
N VAL A 471 13.21 1.27 22.30
CA VAL A 471 14.00 2.06 21.36
C VAL A 471 13.66 1.66 19.94
N HIS A 472 13.65 2.61 19.03
CA HIS A 472 13.59 2.32 17.61
C HIS A 472 14.50 3.24 16.80
N SER A 473 14.81 2.85 15.56
CA SER A 473 15.65 3.65 14.67
C SER A 473 15.46 3.23 13.22
N LEU A 474 15.58 4.20 12.30
CA LEU A 474 15.73 3.97 10.86
C LEU A 474 17.12 3.40 10.50
N ASN A 475 18.08 3.44 11.42
CA ASN A 475 19.44 2.97 11.19
C ASN A 475 19.63 1.54 11.71
N TYR A 476 19.77 0.58 10.80
CA TYR A 476 19.93 -0.83 11.17
C TYR A 476 21.20 -1.12 11.98
N HIS A 477 22.24 -0.31 11.85
CA HIS A 477 23.45 -0.46 12.68
C HIS A 477 23.15 -0.14 14.16
N VAL A 478 22.28 0.84 14.42
CA VAL A 478 21.82 1.14 15.79
C VAL A 478 21.03 -0.05 16.34
N VAL A 479 20.06 -0.55 15.57
CA VAL A 479 19.23 -1.70 15.96
C VAL A 479 20.09 -2.92 16.30
N THR A 480 20.95 -3.36 15.38
CA THR A 480 21.79 -4.54 15.58
C THR A 480 22.78 -4.38 16.73
N THR A 481 23.36 -3.19 16.92
CA THR A 481 24.28 -2.93 18.03
C THR A 481 23.58 -2.99 19.37
N LEU A 482 22.37 -2.43 19.49
CA LEU A 482 21.57 -2.51 20.71
C LEU A 482 21.12 -3.95 21.00
N ARG A 483 20.61 -4.68 20.00
CA ARG A 483 20.22 -6.09 20.14
C ARG A 483 21.38 -6.97 20.60
N ARG A 484 22.63 -6.67 20.20
CA ARG A 484 23.84 -7.40 20.62
C ARG A 484 24.38 -6.99 21.98
N ARG A 485 24.47 -5.68 22.27
CA ARG A 485 25.11 -5.16 23.49
C ARG A 485 24.16 -5.05 24.67
N VAL A 486 22.85 -4.95 24.42
CA VAL A 486 21.79 -4.78 25.42
C VAL A 486 20.59 -5.66 25.05
N PRO A 487 20.73 -7.00 25.08
CA PRO A 487 19.73 -7.93 24.53
C PRO A 487 18.36 -7.88 25.21
N HIS A 488 18.28 -7.35 26.44
CA HIS A 488 17.04 -7.16 27.19
C HIS A 488 16.29 -5.88 26.84
N LEU A 489 16.92 -4.94 26.13
CA LEU A 489 16.23 -3.75 25.63
C LEU A 489 15.37 -4.15 24.43
N TYR A 490 14.10 -3.75 24.46
CA TYR A 490 13.19 -3.94 23.34
C TYR A 490 13.52 -2.94 22.24
N VAL A 491 13.94 -3.44 21.07
CA VAL A 491 14.39 -2.59 19.96
C VAL A 491 13.65 -2.94 18.69
N SER A 492 12.97 -1.96 18.09
CA SER A 492 12.30 -2.12 16.79
C SER A 492 13.07 -1.43 15.65
N PHE A 493 12.85 -1.90 14.42
CA PHE A 493 13.45 -1.35 13.22
C PHE A 493 12.42 -0.57 12.40
N ILE A 494 12.68 0.72 12.19
CA ILE A 494 11.78 1.57 11.40
C ILE A 494 12.06 1.34 9.92
N LEU A 495 10.99 1.03 9.17
CA LEU A 495 11.01 0.81 7.73
C LEU A 495 10.05 1.80 7.06
N PRO A 496 10.56 2.81 6.33
CA PRO A 496 9.70 3.76 5.62
C PRO A 496 9.05 3.14 4.37
N TYR A 497 9.54 1.98 3.94
CA TYR A 497 9.03 1.23 2.80
C TYR A 497 9.52 -0.22 2.88
N ALA A 498 8.62 -1.20 2.71
CA ALA A 498 8.98 -2.62 2.68
C ALA A 498 8.40 -3.31 1.42
N LEU A 499 9.28 -3.82 0.56
CA LEU A 499 8.87 -4.66 -0.59
C LEU A 499 8.66 -6.12 -0.20
N VAL A 500 9.48 -6.58 0.74
CA VAL A 500 9.53 -7.94 1.24
C VAL A 500 9.78 -7.90 2.74
N LEU A 501 9.29 -8.92 3.44
CA LEU A 501 9.62 -9.13 4.84
C LEU A 501 11.13 -9.23 4.99
N GLN A 502 11.69 -8.37 5.84
CA GLN A 502 13.12 -8.34 6.13
C GLN A 502 13.44 -9.42 7.18
N GLN A 503 14.67 -9.93 7.18
CA GLN A 503 15.13 -10.87 8.21
C GLN A 503 16.11 -10.16 9.12
N THR A 504 15.58 -9.63 10.23
CA THR A 504 16.37 -8.85 11.17
C THR A 504 16.27 -9.37 12.58
N ASP A 505 17.24 -9.01 13.42
CA ASP A 505 17.28 -9.37 14.85
C ASP A 505 16.38 -8.46 15.72
N ALA A 506 15.58 -7.58 15.10
CA ALA A 506 14.72 -6.63 15.81
C ALA A 506 13.58 -7.36 16.56
N ASN A 507 13.11 -6.78 17.66
CA ASN A 507 11.94 -7.29 18.39
C ASN A 507 10.62 -6.96 17.68
N ALA A 508 10.62 -5.88 16.90
CA ALA A 508 9.48 -5.44 16.11
C ALA A 508 9.92 -4.65 14.88
N TYR A 509 8.98 -4.43 13.97
CA TYR A 509 9.13 -3.47 12.88
C TYR A 509 8.15 -2.31 13.06
N THR A 510 8.59 -1.09 12.73
CA THR A 510 7.75 0.11 12.68
C THR A 510 7.60 0.52 11.21
N LEU A 511 6.46 0.25 10.57
CA LEU A 511 6.24 0.42 9.12
C LEU A 511 5.33 1.59 8.77
N GLU A 512 5.64 2.24 7.64
CA GLU A 512 4.76 3.26 7.08
C GLU A 512 3.48 2.62 6.54
N GLU A 513 2.32 3.18 6.92
CA GLU A 513 0.99 2.59 6.73
C GLU A 513 0.67 2.22 5.28
N THR A 514 1.12 3.00 4.30
CA THR A 514 0.77 2.78 2.88
C THR A 514 1.40 1.51 2.29
N THR A 515 2.40 0.97 2.98
CA THR A 515 3.18 -0.19 2.57
C THR A 515 2.97 -1.40 3.46
N LEU A 516 2.25 -1.23 4.57
CA LEU A 516 1.94 -2.29 5.51
C LEU A 516 0.75 -3.10 5.01
N ASP A 517 0.92 -4.42 4.94
CA ASP A 517 -0.12 -5.37 4.57
C ASP A 517 -0.16 -6.53 5.59
N ASP A 518 -1.29 -7.24 5.62
CA ASP A 518 -1.52 -8.44 6.45
C ASP A 518 -0.41 -9.48 6.29
N SER A 519 0.05 -9.70 5.06
CA SER A 519 1.09 -10.67 4.76
C SER A 519 2.45 -10.33 5.39
N PHE A 520 2.73 -9.03 5.57
CA PHE A 520 3.89 -8.57 6.33
C PHE A 520 3.68 -8.83 7.83
N VAL A 521 2.49 -8.52 8.36
CA VAL A 521 2.13 -8.76 9.76
C VAL A 521 2.24 -10.25 10.11
N ASP A 522 1.54 -11.11 9.39
CA ASP A 522 1.60 -12.57 9.54
C ASP A 522 3.03 -13.08 9.39
N GLY A 523 3.76 -12.55 8.41
CA GLY A 523 5.15 -12.88 8.17
C GLY A 523 6.04 -12.55 9.37
N ALA A 524 5.86 -11.39 9.98
CA ALA A 524 6.60 -10.94 11.17
C ALA A 524 6.20 -11.76 12.42
N HIS A 525 4.89 -12.00 12.62
CA HIS A 525 4.37 -12.82 13.71
C HIS A 525 4.88 -14.26 13.66
N ASN A 526 5.01 -14.85 12.47
CA ASN A 526 5.64 -16.16 12.27
C ASN A 526 7.12 -16.21 12.69
N HIS A 527 7.78 -15.06 12.83
CA HIS A 527 9.13 -14.93 13.37
C HIS A 527 9.16 -14.32 14.78
N HIS A 528 8.00 -14.26 15.46
CA HIS A 528 7.83 -13.66 16.79
C HIS A 528 8.26 -12.18 16.88
N GLN A 529 8.05 -11.43 15.80
CA GLN A 529 8.32 -9.99 15.72
C GLN A 529 7.00 -9.24 15.67
N ALA A 530 6.85 -8.20 16.50
CA ALA A 530 5.66 -7.35 16.45
C ALA A 530 5.73 -6.34 15.30
N VAL A 531 4.60 -5.76 14.91
CA VAL A 531 4.49 -4.76 13.84
C VAL A 531 3.70 -3.55 14.32
N TRP A 532 4.31 -2.36 14.22
CA TRP A 532 3.65 -1.09 14.52
C TRP A 532 3.51 -0.25 13.26
N ALA A 533 2.34 0.35 13.06
CA ALA A 533 2.06 1.23 11.93
C ALA A 533 2.38 2.70 12.29
N TRP A 534 2.95 3.46 11.35
CA TRP A 534 3.16 4.90 11.48
C TRP A 534 2.96 5.64 10.15
N THR A 535 2.66 6.95 10.12
CA THR A 535 1.91 7.66 11.15
C THR A 535 0.46 7.65 10.73
N VAL A 536 -0.40 6.98 11.49
CA VAL A 536 -1.79 6.71 11.12
C VAL A 536 -2.67 7.79 11.73
N ASN A 537 -3.24 8.65 10.90
CA ASN A 537 -3.85 9.91 11.37
C ASN A 537 -5.35 10.07 11.06
N ASP A 538 -5.96 9.13 10.36
CA ASP A 538 -7.39 9.12 10.09
C ASP A 538 -8.05 7.82 10.54
N ALA A 539 -9.36 7.87 10.78
CA ALA A 539 -10.11 6.75 11.36
C ALA A 539 -10.15 5.53 10.44
N ASP A 540 -10.24 5.73 9.12
CA ASP A 540 -10.30 4.63 8.15
C ASP A 540 -8.97 3.87 8.17
N SER A 541 -7.83 4.56 8.11
CA SER A 541 -6.51 3.94 8.21
C SER A 541 -6.29 3.25 9.58
N MET A 542 -6.81 3.82 10.68
CA MET A 542 -6.77 3.18 12.00
C MET A 542 -7.54 1.86 12.03
N GLU A 543 -8.76 1.83 11.47
CA GLU A 543 -9.54 0.60 11.35
C GLU A 543 -8.86 -0.43 10.45
N GLN A 544 -8.15 0.02 9.41
CA GLN A 544 -7.34 -0.86 8.58
C GLN A 544 -6.21 -1.52 9.34
N MET A 545 -5.49 -0.75 10.16
CA MET A 545 -4.42 -1.31 10.99
C MET A 545 -4.96 -2.30 12.03
N LEU A 546 -6.15 -2.05 12.57
CA LEU A 546 -6.85 -3.01 13.43
C LEU A 546 -7.20 -4.29 12.66
N PHE A 547 -7.72 -4.17 11.45
CA PHE A 547 -8.16 -5.30 10.64
C PHE A 547 -7.00 -6.21 10.22
N ILE A 548 -5.85 -5.65 9.82
CA ILE A 548 -4.68 -6.44 9.43
C ILE A 548 -3.88 -6.98 10.63
N GLY A 549 -4.32 -6.71 11.87
CA GLY A 549 -3.70 -7.24 13.09
C GLY A 549 -2.41 -6.55 13.50
N ALA A 550 -2.23 -5.25 13.23
CA ALA A 550 -1.06 -4.52 13.70
C ALA A 550 -0.99 -4.51 15.24
N ASP A 551 0.18 -4.75 15.83
CA ASP A 551 0.39 -4.78 17.29
C ASP A 551 0.42 -3.40 17.94
N GLY A 552 0.52 -2.33 17.15
CA GLY A 552 0.62 -0.97 17.65
C GLY A 552 0.38 0.07 16.57
N ILE A 553 -0.19 1.21 16.93
CA ILE A 553 -0.49 2.31 16.02
C ILE A 553 0.12 3.59 16.58
N ILE A 554 1.05 4.17 15.81
CA ILE A 554 1.68 5.46 16.07
C ILE A 554 0.87 6.54 15.37
N THR A 555 0.35 7.50 16.14
CA THR A 555 -0.59 8.52 15.64
C THR A 555 -0.32 9.89 16.24
N ASP A 556 -0.59 10.94 15.46
CA ASP A 556 -0.71 12.31 15.96
C ASP A 556 -2.08 12.56 16.62
N HIS A 557 -3.05 11.65 16.50
CA HIS A 557 -4.44 11.81 16.96
C HIS A 557 -4.86 10.69 17.93
N LEU A 558 -4.22 10.64 19.09
CA LEU A 558 -4.43 9.60 20.12
C LEU A 558 -5.90 9.44 20.54
N ARG A 559 -6.64 10.54 20.77
CA ARG A 559 -8.07 10.44 21.15
C ARG A 559 -8.93 9.86 20.04
N MET A 560 -8.58 10.12 18.79
CA MET A 560 -9.26 9.52 17.64
C MET A 560 -9.00 8.02 17.64
N LEU A 561 -7.74 7.59 17.77
CA LEU A 561 -7.37 6.18 17.84
C LEU A 561 -8.09 5.43 18.96
N GLN A 562 -8.09 5.98 20.17
CA GLN A 562 -8.78 5.36 21.31
C GLN A 562 -10.29 5.27 21.08
N ARG A 563 -10.90 6.27 20.43
CA ARG A 563 -12.31 6.23 20.05
C ARG A 563 -12.56 5.15 19.00
N THR A 564 -11.73 5.09 17.97
CA THR A 564 -11.83 4.07 16.90
C THR A 564 -11.74 2.67 17.48
N ILE A 565 -10.76 2.40 18.36
CA ILE A 565 -10.63 1.10 19.05
C ILE A 565 -11.88 0.76 19.88
N ARG A 566 -12.45 1.72 20.60
CA ARG A 566 -13.68 1.50 21.40
C ARG A 566 -14.89 1.23 20.53
N THR A 567 -15.11 2.04 19.49
CA THR A 567 -16.20 1.83 18.52
C THR A 567 -16.07 0.46 17.86
N HIS A 568 -14.85 0.07 17.50
CA HIS A 568 -14.55 -1.22 16.90
C HIS A 568 -14.91 -2.39 17.83
N ASN A 569 -14.69 -2.27 19.15
CA ASN A 569 -14.85 -3.39 20.08
C ASN A 569 -16.22 -3.48 20.76
N ASP A 570 -16.81 -2.36 21.19
CA ASP A 570 -17.91 -2.38 22.16
C ASP A 570 -19.31 -2.35 21.52
N HIS A 571 -19.47 -1.62 20.40
CA HIS A 571 -20.77 -1.45 19.72
C HIS A 571 -20.60 -1.28 18.20
N PRO A 572 -20.17 -2.31 17.48
CA PRO A 572 -19.94 -2.19 16.06
C PRO A 572 -21.26 -2.07 15.31
N SER A 573 -21.49 -0.92 14.66
CA SER A 573 -22.43 -0.84 13.55
C SER A 573 -21.90 -1.77 12.44
N TYR A 574 -22.70 -2.75 12.03
CA TYR A 574 -22.27 -3.65 10.95
C TYR A 574 -22.21 -2.89 9.63
N ALA A 575 -23.05 -1.87 9.45
CA ALA A 575 -22.96 -0.96 8.33
C ALA A 575 -21.65 -0.18 8.31
N GLU A 576 -21.16 0.30 9.46
CA GLU A 576 -19.85 0.97 9.57
C GLU A 576 -18.70 -0.01 9.24
N ARG A 577 -18.73 -1.24 9.77
CA ARG A 577 -17.76 -2.27 9.40
C ARG A 577 -17.80 -2.60 7.90
N MET A 578 -18.99 -2.65 7.30
CA MET A 578 -19.14 -2.84 5.86
C MET A 578 -18.63 -1.65 5.06
N GLN A 579 -18.85 -0.42 5.52
CA GLN A 579 -18.30 0.79 4.89
C GLN A 579 -16.78 0.75 4.91
N PHE A 580 -16.20 0.48 6.07
CA PHE A 580 -14.76 0.35 6.23
C PHE A 580 -14.19 -0.76 5.34
N PHE A 581 -14.82 -1.94 5.32
CA PHE A 581 -14.45 -3.02 4.41
C PHE A 581 -14.59 -2.62 2.94
N SER A 582 -15.63 -1.87 2.58
CA SER A 582 -15.84 -1.39 1.21
C SER A 582 -14.75 -0.40 0.80
N ASN A 583 -14.44 0.60 1.64
CA ASN A 583 -13.38 1.57 1.40
C ASN A 583 -12.04 0.84 1.25
N SER A 584 -11.77 -0.09 2.17
CA SER A 584 -10.60 -0.97 2.10
C SER A 584 -10.59 -1.75 0.79
N LEU A 585 -11.70 -2.37 0.37
CA LEU A 585 -11.80 -3.08 -0.92
C LEU A 585 -11.56 -2.16 -2.13
N ASP A 586 -11.98 -0.90 -2.08
CA ASP A 586 -11.76 0.06 -3.16
C ASP A 586 -10.30 0.52 -3.22
N ASP A 587 -9.67 0.70 -2.06
CA ASP A 587 -8.25 0.93 -1.94
C ASP A 587 -7.45 -0.30 -2.39
N VAL A 588 -7.87 -1.51 -1.97
CA VAL A 588 -7.36 -2.87 -2.27
C VAL A 588 -7.54 -3.28 -3.74
N ALA A 589 -8.60 -2.84 -4.43
CA ALA A 589 -8.69 -2.93 -5.89
C ALA A 589 -7.57 -2.16 -6.59
N ALA A 590 -6.97 -1.18 -5.89
CA ALA A 590 -5.70 -0.55 -6.24
C ALA A 590 -4.49 -1.03 -5.39
N GLN A 591 -4.68 -1.87 -4.35
CA GLN A 591 -3.68 -2.28 -3.32
C GLN A 591 -3.50 -3.80 -3.19
N SER A 592 -3.92 -4.58 -4.19
CA SER A 592 -3.88 -6.06 -4.24
C SER A 592 -5.00 -6.74 -3.45
N GLU A 593 -5.92 -7.37 -4.17
CA GLU A 593 -6.84 -8.37 -3.62
C GLU A 593 -6.01 -9.52 -3.04
N VAL A 594 -5.82 -9.46 -1.71
CA VAL A 594 -6.22 -10.44 -0.68
C VAL A 594 -6.13 -11.91 -1.09
N ASP A 595 -5.38 -12.64 -0.27
CA ASP A 595 -4.98 -14.06 -0.26
C ASP A 595 -3.80 -14.51 -1.17
#